data_AF-A0A355AQM6-F1
#
_entry.id   AF-A0A355AQM6-F1
#
_cell.length_a   1.000
_cell.length_b   1.000
_cell.length_c   1.000
_cell.angle_alpha   90.00
_cell.angle_beta   90.00
_cell.angle_gamma   90.00
#
_symmetry.space_group_name_H-M   'P 1'
#
loop_
_entity.id
_entity.type
_entity.pdbx_description
1 polymer ?
#
loop_
_entity_poly.entity_id
_entity_poly.type
_entity_poly.pdbx_seq_one_letter_code
_entity_poly.pdbx_strand_id
1 'polypeptide(L)'
;FLEYDSERAGGFEPLRFIPKDKLVVLGLISTKTPLMESRSALCRQIEAAAAFVPLERLCLSPQCGFASADLGTELTESDQIAKLQLVVDTATEIWDEPA
;
A
#
# COMPACT_ATOMS: atom_id res chain seq x y z
N PHE A 1 5.91 7.28 -4.58
CA PHE A 1 4.50 6.94 -4.33
C PHE A 1 3.93 6.37 -5.62
N LEU A 2 3.36 5.17 -5.58
CA LEU A 2 2.80 4.47 -6.74
C LEU A 2 1.48 3.80 -6.33
N GLU A 3 0.42 3.99 -7.12
CA GLU A 3 -0.91 3.40 -6.89
C GLU A 3 -1.11 2.15 -7.76
N TYR A 4 -1.53 1.04 -7.18
CA TYR A 4 -1.81 -0.21 -7.90
C TYR A 4 -3.27 -0.60 -7.69
N ASP A 5 -4.12 -0.18 -8.64
CA ASP A 5 -5.57 -0.14 -8.46
C ASP A 5 -6.35 -1.10 -9.37
N SER A 6 -5.70 -1.66 -10.39
CA SER A 6 -6.34 -2.58 -11.36
C SER A 6 -5.29 -3.27 -12.22
N GLU A 7 -5.71 -4.28 -13.00
CA GLU A 7 -4.86 -4.90 -14.04
C GLU A 7 -4.24 -3.87 -15.01
N ARG A 8 -4.84 -2.67 -15.16
CA ARG A 8 -4.28 -1.58 -15.97
C ARG A 8 -3.08 -0.88 -15.34
N ALA A 9 -2.85 -1.02 -14.03
CA ALA A 9 -1.71 -0.40 -13.34
C ALA A 9 -0.36 -1.08 -13.67
N GLY A 10 -0.40 -2.28 -14.26
CA GLY A 10 0.79 -3.09 -14.53
C GLY A 10 1.38 -3.72 -13.26
N GLY A 11 2.51 -4.39 -13.40
CA GLY A 11 3.24 -5.01 -12.30
C GLY A 11 4.33 -4.10 -11.71
N PHE A 12 5.17 -4.69 -10.85
CA PHE A 12 6.25 -3.99 -10.15
C PHE A 12 7.56 -3.91 -10.95
N GLU A 13 7.60 -4.44 -12.19
CA GLU A 13 8.80 -4.45 -13.04
C GLU A 13 9.44 -3.05 -13.22
N PRO A 14 8.69 -1.93 -13.31
CA PRO A 14 9.28 -0.60 -13.42
C PRO A 14 10.13 -0.19 -12.19
N LEU A 15 9.93 -0.83 -11.03
CA LEU A 15 10.70 -0.52 -9.82
C LEU A 15 12.21 -0.76 -9.99
N ARG A 16 12.61 -1.61 -10.94
CA ARG A 16 14.04 -1.85 -11.28
C ARG A 16 14.79 -0.59 -11.73
N PHE A 17 14.07 0.45 -12.14
CA PHE A 17 14.66 1.71 -12.60
C PHE A 17 14.77 2.77 -11.50
N ILE A 18 14.27 2.50 -10.28
CA ILE A 18 14.35 3.44 -9.16
C ILE A 18 15.81 3.56 -8.68
N PRO A 19 16.32 4.80 -8.46
CA PRO A 19 17.66 5.00 -7.91
C PRO A 19 17.87 4.27 -6.57
N LYS A 20 19.08 3.75 -6.35
CA LYS A 20 19.38 2.86 -5.20
C LYS A 20 19.33 3.56 -3.83
N ASP A 21 19.37 4.88 -3.80
CA ASP A 21 19.34 5.73 -2.60
C ASP A 21 17.93 6.21 -2.23
N LYS A 22 16.88 5.74 -2.94
CA LYS A 22 15.50 6.17 -2.70
C LYS A 22 14.66 5.09 -2.04
N LEU A 23 13.73 5.55 -1.19
CA LEU A 23 12.63 4.75 -0.67
C LEU A 23 11.45 4.75 -1.65
N VAL A 24 10.69 3.67 -1.69
CA VAL A 24 9.49 3.51 -2.51
C VAL A 24 8.30 3.24 -1.60
N VAL A 25 7.33 4.16 -1.63
CA VAL A 25 6.05 3.99 -0.95
C VAL A 25 5.04 3.38 -1.91
N LEU A 26 4.51 2.20 -1.56
CA LEU A 26 3.51 1.44 -2.29
C LEU A 26 2.11 1.79 -1.76
N GLY A 27 1.30 2.44 -2.60
CA GLY A 27 -0.10 2.73 -2.33
C GLY A 27 -0.96 1.53 -2.69
N LEU A 28 -1.20 0.64 -1.74
CA LEU A 28 -1.88 -0.66 -1.96
C LEU A 28 -3.26 -0.76 -1.30
N ILE A 29 -3.61 0.21 -0.45
CA ILE A 29 -4.89 0.25 0.27
C ILE A 29 -5.77 1.32 -0.38
N SER A 30 -6.95 0.94 -0.87
CA SER A 30 -7.81 1.84 -1.62
C SER A 30 -8.44 2.91 -0.75
N THR A 31 -8.45 4.13 -1.27
CA THR A 31 -9.13 5.28 -0.68
C THR A 31 -10.41 5.64 -1.44
N LYS A 32 -10.92 4.73 -2.27
CA LYS A 32 -12.08 4.96 -3.15
C LYS A 32 -13.28 4.10 -2.77
N THR A 33 -13.05 2.98 -2.09
CA THR A 33 -14.10 2.02 -1.72
C THR A 33 -14.02 1.65 -0.24
N PRO A 34 -15.16 1.37 0.43
CA PRO A 34 -15.17 0.93 1.82
C PRO A 34 -14.69 -0.51 2.01
N LEU A 35 -14.57 -1.30 0.92
CA LEU A 35 -14.08 -2.66 0.99
C LEU A 35 -12.66 -2.72 1.58
N MET A 36 -12.49 -3.57 2.60
CA MET A 36 -11.20 -3.81 3.23
C MET A 36 -10.34 -4.77 2.41
N GLU A 37 -9.08 -4.40 2.23
CA GLU A 37 -8.08 -5.22 1.57
C GLU A 37 -7.71 -6.42 2.43
N SER A 38 -7.44 -7.56 1.79
CA SER A 38 -6.91 -8.72 2.50
C SER A 38 -5.45 -8.48 2.86
N ARG A 39 -5.12 -8.60 4.15
CA ARG A 39 -3.74 -8.53 4.63
C ARG A 39 -2.82 -9.51 3.88
N SER A 40 -3.27 -10.75 3.68
CA SER A 40 -2.50 -11.75 2.92
C SER A 40 -2.21 -11.32 1.47
N ALA A 41 -3.13 -10.58 0.84
CA ALA A 41 -2.93 -10.06 -0.50
C ALA A 41 -1.97 -8.87 -0.52
N LEU A 42 -1.99 -8.03 0.52
CA LEU A 42 -1.02 -6.95 0.70
C LEU A 42 0.39 -7.50 0.88
N CYS A 43 0.58 -8.51 1.75
CA CYS A 43 1.90 -9.14 1.95
C CYS A 43 2.45 -9.72 0.64
N ARG A 44 1.64 -10.45 -0.13
CA ARG A 44 2.05 -10.98 -1.45
C ARG A 44 2.44 -9.89 -2.45
N GLN A 45 1.75 -8.76 -2.46
CA GLN A 45 2.10 -7.63 -3.33
C GLN A 45 3.42 -6.98 -2.90
N ILE A 46 3.65 -6.83 -1.60
CA ILE A 46 4.90 -6.29 -1.06
C ILE A 46 6.07 -7.23 -1.37
N GLU A 47 5.89 -8.54 -1.22
CA GLU A 47 6.88 -9.55 -1.62
C GLU A 47 7.19 -9.50 -3.12
N ALA A 48 6.18 -9.32 -3.97
CA ALA A 48 6.37 -9.16 -5.41
C ALA A 48 7.16 -7.88 -5.75
N ALA A 49 6.91 -6.78 -5.05
CA ALA A 49 7.71 -5.56 -5.17
C ALA A 49 9.15 -5.76 -4.66
N ALA A 50 9.32 -6.56 -3.60
CA ALA A 50 10.63 -6.85 -2.99
C ALA A 50 11.58 -7.61 -3.94
N ALA A 51 11.05 -8.25 -4.98
CA ALA A 51 11.85 -8.84 -6.05
C ALA A 51 12.64 -7.80 -6.88
N PHE A 52 12.24 -6.52 -6.85
CA PHE A 52 12.86 -5.44 -7.63
C PHE A 52 13.57 -4.39 -6.77
N VAL A 53 13.11 -4.16 -5.54
CA VAL A 53 13.67 -3.18 -4.59
C VAL A 53 13.79 -3.86 -3.22
N PRO A 54 14.94 -3.74 -2.50
CA PRO A 54 15.09 -4.33 -1.18
C PRO A 54 13.96 -3.97 -0.22
N LEU A 55 13.51 -4.91 0.61
CA LEU A 55 12.38 -4.75 1.52
C LEU A 55 12.55 -3.55 2.47
N GLU A 56 13.76 -3.32 2.98
CA GLU A 56 14.14 -2.16 3.82
C GLU A 56 13.95 -0.79 3.13
N ARG A 57 13.74 -0.78 1.81
CA ARG A 57 13.50 0.41 1.00
C ARG A 57 12.06 0.54 0.54
N LEU A 58 11.19 -0.40 0.91
CA LEU A 58 9.78 -0.37 0.63
C LEU A 58 9.01 0.17 1.84
N CYS A 59 7.91 0.85 1.58
CA CYS A 59 6.96 1.31 2.59
C CYS A 59 5.53 1.06 2.09
N LEU A 60 4.58 0.93 3.01
CA LEU A 60 3.15 0.78 2.71
C LEU A 60 2.38 2.06 3.00
N SER A 61 1.42 2.40 2.15
CA SER A 61 0.46 3.48 2.41
C SER A 61 -0.90 3.19 1.75
N PRO A 62 -1.92 3.99 2.05
CA PRO A 62 -3.08 4.11 1.18
C PRO A 62 -2.69 4.64 -0.21
N GLN A 63 -3.58 4.47 -1.18
CA GLN A 63 -3.44 4.94 -2.55
C GLN A 63 -3.55 6.45 -2.70
N CYS A 64 -4.14 7.16 -1.76
CA CYS A 64 -4.12 8.62 -1.75
C CYS A 64 -4.42 9.12 -0.34
N GLY A 65 -4.65 10.43 -0.19
CA GLY A 65 -5.31 10.96 1.01
C GLY A 65 -6.81 10.68 0.97
N PHE A 66 -7.45 10.62 2.14
CA PHE A 66 -8.89 10.48 2.27
C PHE A 66 -9.68 11.80 2.10
N ALA A 67 -9.00 12.92 1.84
CA ALA A 67 -9.61 14.24 1.73
C ALA A 67 -10.64 14.36 0.58
N SER A 68 -10.55 13.51 -0.44
CA SER A 68 -11.53 13.43 -1.53
C SER A 68 -12.72 12.51 -1.22
N ALA A 69 -12.83 11.98 0.00
CA ALA A 69 -13.94 11.10 0.36
C ALA A 69 -15.31 11.80 0.18
N ASP A 70 -15.35 13.11 0.44
CA ASP A 70 -16.53 13.97 0.32
C ASP A 70 -17.00 14.19 -1.14
N LEU A 71 -16.23 13.77 -2.15
CA LEU A 71 -16.54 13.95 -3.58
C LEU A 71 -17.25 12.73 -4.21
N GLY A 72 -17.97 11.95 -3.40
CA GLY A 72 -18.79 10.82 -3.87
C GLY A 72 -18.20 9.44 -3.61
N THR A 73 -17.32 9.29 -2.61
CA THR A 73 -16.95 7.96 -2.10
C THR A 73 -17.91 7.56 -0.97
N GLU A 74 -18.19 6.27 -0.82
CA GLU A 74 -18.98 5.73 0.30
C GLU A 74 -18.14 5.49 1.57
N LEU A 75 -16.94 6.07 1.66
CA LEU A 75 -16.03 5.87 2.79
C LEU A 75 -16.45 6.70 4.00
N THR A 76 -16.83 6.01 5.07
CA THR A 76 -17.06 6.65 6.37
C THR A 76 -15.75 6.94 7.09
N GLU A 77 -15.77 7.81 8.09
CA GLU A 77 -14.60 8.03 8.97
C GLU A 77 -14.12 6.72 9.62
N SER A 78 -15.05 5.84 10.01
CA SER A 78 -14.70 4.52 10.57
C SER A 78 -13.97 3.64 9.56
N ASP A 79 -14.35 3.68 8.28
CA ASP A 79 -13.62 2.95 7.23
C ASP A 79 -12.21 3.53 7.03
N GLN A 80 -12.05 4.85 7.08
CA GLN A 80 -10.75 5.51 6.98
C GLN A 80 -9.82 5.08 8.13
N ILE A 81 -10.34 5.07 9.37
CA ILE A 81 -9.61 4.60 10.55
C ILE A 81 -9.24 3.13 10.41
N ALA A 82 -10.18 2.28 9.99
CA ALA A 82 -9.92 0.85 9.78
C ALA A 82 -8.85 0.60 8.71
N LYS A 83 -8.84 1.38 7.63
CA LYS A 83 -7.82 1.32 6.59
C LYS A 83 -6.46 1.78 7.08
N LEU A 84 -6.39 2.84 7.89
CA LEU A 84 -5.14 3.26 8.53
C LEU A 84 -4.62 2.21 9.51
N GLN A 85 -5.50 1.58 10.28
CA GLN A 85 -5.11 0.47 11.15
C GLN A 85 -4.56 -0.71 10.34
N LEU A 86 -5.17 -1.04 9.19
CA LEU A 86 -4.65 -2.07 8.30
C LEU A 86 -3.25 -1.73 7.76
N VAL A 87 -2.96 -0.47 7.45
CA VAL A 87 -1.58 -0.04 7.08
C VAL A 87 -0.62 -0.38 8.20
N VAL A 88 -0.93 0.04 9.43
CA VAL A 88 -0.06 -0.17 10.60
C VAL A 88 0.14 -1.64 10.88
N ASP A 89 -0.94 -2.42 10.98
CA ASP A 89 -0.86 -3.85 11.29
C ASP A 89 -0.06 -4.62 10.24
N THR A 90 -0.29 -4.32 8.96
CA THR A 90 0.44 -4.98 7.86
C THR A 90 1.91 -4.57 7.88
N ALA A 91 2.21 -3.30 8.21
CA ALA A 91 3.58 -2.84 8.29
C ALA A 91 4.35 -3.49 9.45
N THR A 92 3.73 -3.57 10.63
CA THR A 92 4.31 -4.28 11.79
C THR A 92 4.57 -5.75 11.47
N GLU A 93 3.65 -6.43 10.78
CA GLU A 93 3.85 -7.84 10.39
C GLU A 93 5.06 -8.06 9.46
N ILE A 94 5.40 -7.07 8.62
CA ILE A 94 6.44 -7.21 7.59
C ILE A 94 7.79 -6.67 8.05
N TRP A 95 7.81 -5.54 8.77
CA TRP A 95 9.03 -4.79 9.05
C TRP A 95 9.47 -4.80 10.52
N ASP A 96 8.61 -5.19 11.48
CA ASP A 96 9.06 -5.37 12.86
C ASP A 96 9.66 -6.78 13.04
N GLU A 97 10.92 -6.87 13.45
CA GLU A 97 11.47 -8.14 13.97
C GLU A 97 10.88 -8.42 15.36
N PRO A 98 10.65 -9.70 15.73
CA PRO A 98 10.42 -10.03 17.14
C PRO A 98 11.65 -9.57 17.94
N ALA A 99 11.41 -8.74 18.96
CA ALA A 99 12.42 -8.21 19.86
C ALA A 99 13.30 -9.29 20.51
#